data_AF-A0A8K0N9K6-F1
#
_entry.id   AF-A0A8K0N9K6-F1
#
_cell.length_a   1.000
_cell.length_b   1.000
_cell.length_c   1.000
_cell.angle_alpha   90.00
_cell.angle_beta   90.00
_cell.angle_gamma   90.00
#
_symmetry.space_group_name_H-M   'P 1'
#
loop_
_entity.id
_entity.type
_entity.pdbx_description
1 polymer ?
#
loop_
_entity_poly.entity_id
_entity_poly.type
_entity_poly.pdbx_seq_one_letter_code
_entity_poly.pdbx_strand_id
1 'polypeptide(L)'
;MAQVGIDATISRWNEPLVLGMVDPHDSLSHPAGVSDVQAESATCLDPVQFSYFLIPKWFGVESLGSTKYNPFPLPEIYKASEKKNNSIVCDIQQAIRDAQLEESRKRELACALHVHFKDWLYASGNIRQLYCLQGD
;
A
#
# COMPACT_ATOMS: atom_id res chain seq x y z
N MET A 1 -3.85 24.92 -4.78
CA MET A 1 -2.73 24.62 -5.71
C MET A 1 -2.28 25.86 -6.47
N ALA A 2 -3.16 26.57 -7.19
CA ALA A 2 -2.79 27.81 -7.90
C ALA A 2 -2.22 28.93 -7.01
N GLN A 3 -2.76 29.12 -5.80
CA GLN A 3 -2.29 30.13 -4.83
C GLN A 3 -0.85 29.87 -4.34
N VAL A 4 -0.37 28.62 -4.43
CA VAL A 4 0.99 28.21 -4.05
C VAL A 4 1.87 27.90 -5.27
N GLY A 5 1.40 28.21 -6.49
CA GLY A 5 2.16 27.99 -7.73
C GLY A 5 2.40 26.53 -8.10
N ILE A 6 1.64 25.58 -7.52
CA ILE A 6 1.80 24.14 -7.79
C ILE A 6 0.86 23.73 -8.93
N ASP A 7 1.44 23.16 -10.00
CA ASP A 7 0.70 22.43 -11.02
C ASP A 7 0.41 21.01 -10.55
N ALA A 8 -0.86 20.74 -10.25
CA ALA A 8 -1.30 19.45 -9.75
C ALA A 8 -1.31 18.35 -10.84
N THR A 9 -1.18 18.70 -12.12
CA THR A 9 -1.16 17.72 -13.22
C THR A 9 0.18 17.00 -13.36
N ILE A 10 1.24 17.55 -12.77
CA ILE A 10 2.60 17.00 -12.82
C ILE A 10 2.91 16.33 -11.48
N SER A 11 3.05 15.01 -11.50
CA SER A 11 3.37 14.18 -10.33
C SER A 11 4.39 13.13 -10.71
N ARG A 12 5.64 13.31 -10.27
CA ARG A 12 6.80 12.44 -10.58
C ARG A 12 7.46 11.91 -9.32
N TRP A 13 6.68 11.66 -8.26
CA TRP A 13 7.21 11.19 -7.00
C TRP A 13 7.92 9.83 -7.12
N ASN A 14 7.63 9.06 -8.17
CA ASN A 14 8.26 7.78 -8.47
C ASN A 14 9.55 7.88 -9.30
N GLU A 15 10.04 9.09 -9.57
CA GLU A 15 11.27 9.35 -10.32
C GLU A 15 12.31 9.98 -9.36
N PRO A 16 13.05 9.18 -8.57
CA PRO A 16 14.03 9.71 -7.64
C PRO A 16 15.16 10.40 -8.42
N LEU A 17 15.50 11.63 -8.02
CA LEU A 17 16.61 12.38 -8.59
C LEU A 17 17.84 12.25 -7.70
N VAL A 18 18.89 11.62 -8.21
CA VAL A 18 20.17 11.49 -7.52
C VAL A 18 20.94 12.80 -7.64
N LEU A 19 21.12 13.50 -6.51
CA LEU A 19 21.77 14.82 -6.47
C LEU A 19 23.31 14.73 -6.44
N GLY A 20 23.88 13.55 -6.23
CA GLY A 20 25.33 13.31 -6.26
C GLY A 20 25.65 11.82 -6.18
N MET A 21 26.83 11.43 -6.69
CA MET A 21 27.42 10.13 -6.40
C MET A 21 28.28 10.29 -5.14
N VAL A 22 28.17 9.37 -4.19
CA VAL A 22 29.18 9.25 -3.14
C VAL A 22 30.48 8.88 -3.84
N ASP A 23 31.50 9.74 -3.78
CA ASP A 23 32.81 9.44 -4.35
C ASP A 23 33.40 8.25 -3.60
N PRO A 24 33.67 7.10 -4.26
CA PRO A 24 34.30 5.95 -3.63
C PRO A 24 35.69 6.27 -3.04
N HIS A 25 36.29 7.39 -3.45
CA HIS A 25 37.57 7.88 -2.96
C HIS A 25 37.47 8.92 -1.84
N ASP A 26 36.26 9.25 -1.37
CA ASP A 26 36.05 10.11 -0.20
C ASP A 26 36.43 9.35 1.09
N SER A 27 37.74 9.17 1.27
CA SER A 27 38.37 8.34 2.31
C SER A 27 38.57 9.11 3.63
N LEU A 28 37.94 10.27 3.81
CA LEU A 28 37.98 10.99 5.09
C LEU A 28 36.86 10.49 6.01
N SER A 29 36.98 9.21 6.32
CA SER A 29 36.19 8.47 7.29
C SER A 29 36.39 9.08 8.69
N HIS A 30 35.45 9.92 9.14
CA HIS A 30 35.22 9.98 10.57
C HIS A 30 34.62 8.64 11.02
N PRO A 31 35.12 8.00 12.09
CA PRO A 31 34.66 6.68 12.54
C PRO A 31 33.20 6.66 13.04
N ALA A 32 32.51 7.80 13.08
CA ALA A 32 31.08 7.90 13.35
C ALA A 32 30.19 7.82 12.09
N GLY A 33 30.76 7.88 10.87
CA GLY A 33 30.00 8.01 9.61
C GLY A 33 30.06 6.80 8.65
N VAL A 34 30.79 5.74 9.00
CA VAL A 34 30.93 4.54 8.14
C VAL A 34 29.65 3.71 8.01
N SER A 35 28.62 3.97 8.83
CA SER A 35 27.32 3.31 8.67
C SER A 35 26.45 3.94 7.57
N ASP A 36 26.72 5.19 7.18
CA ASP A 36 25.90 5.90 6.17
C ASP A 36 26.39 5.64 4.73
N VAL A 37 27.58 5.04 4.58
CA VAL A 37 28.19 4.68 3.28
C VAL A 37 27.37 3.60 2.55
N GLN A 38 26.52 2.87 3.27
CA GLN A 38 25.60 1.88 2.72
C GLN A 38 24.13 2.29 2.95
N ALA A 39 23.84 3.60 2.97
CA ALA A 39 22.46 4.05 2.86
C ALA A 39 21.95 3.71 1.46
N GLU A 40 21.26 2.57 1.36
CA GLU A 40 20.51 2.15 0.17
C GLU A 40 19.72 3.36 -0.36
N SER A 41 19.92 3.69 -1.64
CA SER A 41 19.24 4.83 -2.26
C SER A 41 17.72 4.69 -2.10
N ALA A 42 17.02 5.81 -1.97
CA ALA A 42 15.57 5.80 -1.84
C ALA A 42 14.94 5.02 -3.00
N THR A 43 14.32 3.89 -2.69
CA THR A 43 13.63 3.05 -3.68
C THR A 43 12.14 3.29 -3.61
N CYS A 44 11.50 3.39 -4.78
CA CYS A 44 10.05 3.53 -4.85
C CYS A 44 9.36 2.23 -4.43
N LEU A 45 8.20 2.34 -3.79
CA LEU A 45 7.38 1.17 -3.43
C LEU A 45 7.04 0.36 -4.68
N ASP A 46 7.10 -0.97 -4.63
CA ASP A 46 6.66 -1.79 -5.75
C ASP A 46 5.18 -1.47 -6.10
N PRO A 47 4.84 -1.20 -7.38
CA PRO A 47 3.47 -0.96 -7.81
C PRO A 47 2.46 -2.04 -7.37
N VAL A 48 2.89 -3.29 -7.20
CA VAL A 48 2.04 -4.41 -6.73
C VAL A 48 1.72 -4.29 -5.24
N GLN A 49 2.61 -3.69 -4.46
CA GLN A 49 2.45 -3.47 -3.02
C GLN A 49 1.74 -2.16 -2.70
N PHE A 50 1.57 -1.28 -3.69
CA PHE A 50 0.87 -0.02 -3.51
C PHE A 50 -0.61 -0.23 -3.19
N SER A 51 -1.06 0.42 -2.12
CA SER A 51 -2.47 0.45 -1.73
C SER A 51 -2.83 1.86 -1.27
N TYR A 52 -4.08 2.25 -1.53
CA TYR A 52 -4.60 3.50 -0.99
C TYR A 52 -4.81 3.39 0.51
N PHE A 53 -4.52 4.48 1.23
CA PHE A 53 -4.88 4.58 2.62
C PHE A 53 -6.41 4.62 2.74
N LEU A 54 -7.00 3.52 3.18
CA LEU A 54 -8.43 3.46 3.48
C LEU A 54 -8.66 4.01 4.87
N ILE A 55 -9.45 5.07 4.98
CA ILE A 55 -9.91 5.58 6.27
C ILE A 55 -11.10 4.71 6.69
N PRO A 56 -10.99 3.94 7.79
CA PRO A 56 -12.13 3.16 8.27
C PRO A 56 -13.29 4.10 8.60
N LYS A 57 -14.51 3.73 8.22
CA LYS A 57 -15.71 4.39 8.71
C LYS A 57 -15.98 3.90 10.13
N TRP A 58 -15.22 4.41 11.10
CA TRP A 58 -15.48 4.14 12.51
C TRP A 58 -16.47 5.15 13.07
N PHE A 59 -17.49 4.60 13.74
CA PHE A 59 -18.63 5.30 14.37
C PHE A 59 -19.44 6.17 13.42
N GLY A 60 -20.58 5.64 12.92
CA GLY A 60 -21.85 6.34 12.66
C GLY A 60 -21.89 7.72 11.99
N VAL A 61 -20.77 8.28 11.54
CA VAL A 61 -20.67 9.59 10.94
C VAL A 61 -21.09 9.41 9.49
N GLU A 62 -22.27 9.95 9.17
CA GLU A 62 -22.70 10.17 7.79
C GLU A 62 -21.53 10.73 7.01
N SER A 63 -21.17 10.04 5.93
CA SER A 63 -19.92 10.21 5.19
C SER A 63 -19.46 11.67 5.11
N LEU A 64 -18.54 12.04 6.01
CA LEU A 64 -17.75 13.25 5.84
C LEU A 64 -17.05 13.06 4.49
N GLY A 65 -17.18 14.07 3.62
CA GLY A 65 -16.94 13.95 2.17
C GLY A 65 -15.71 13.14 1.77
N SER A 66 -15.75 12.61 0.54
CA SER A 66 -14.71 11.75 -0.03
C SER A 66 -13.30 12.25 0.33
N THR A 67 -12.55 11.49 1.14
CA THR A 67 -11.13 11.77 1.42
C THR A 67 -10.23 11.45 0.23
N LYS A 68 -10.85 11.17 -0.92
CA LYS A 68 -10.27 10.70 -2.17
C LYS A 68 -9.74 11.84 -3.05
N TYR A 69 -9.77 13.08 -2.59
CA TYR A 69 -9.19 14.21 -3.32
C TYR A 69 -7.69 14.32 -3.04
N ASN A 70 -6.92 13.30 -3.43
CA ASN A 70 -5.51 13.53 -3.67
C ASN A 70 -5.43 14.43 -4.92
N PRO A 71 -4.92 15.67 -4.80
CA PRO A 71 -4.85 16.58 -5.95
C PRO A 71 -3.84 16.10 -7.00
N PHE A 72 -2.92 15.19 -6.64
CA PHE A 72 -1.90 14.69 -7.53
C PHE A 72 -2.32 13.37 -8.19
N PRO A 73 -2.19 13.24 -9.52
CA PRO A 73 -2.43 11.99 -10.20
C PRO A 73 -1.39 10.94 -9.77
N LEU A 74 -1.86 9.70 -9.71
CA LEU A 74 -1.01 8.55 -9.50
C LEU A 74 -0.24 8.26 -10.80
N PRO A 75 1.08 7.96 -10.75
CA PRO A 75 1.84 7.58 -11.92
C PRO A 75 1.25 6.34 -12.59
N GLU A 76 1.37 6.27 -13.92
CA GLU A 76 0.63 5.29 -14.73
C GLU A 76 0.92 3.84 -14.34
N ILE A 77 2.16 3.53 -13.92
CA ILE A 77 2.54 2.18 -13.46
C ILE A 77 1.76 1.72 -12.22
N TYR A 78 1.54 2.63 -11.26
CA TYR A 78 0.80 2.33 -10.04
C TYR A 78 -0.71 2.28 -10.32
N LYS A 79 -1.20 3.13 -11.21
CA LYS A 79 -2.61 3.14 -11.65
C LYS A 79 -2.97 1.86 -12.40
N ALA A 80 -2.09 1.39 -13.28
CA ALA A 80 -2.28 0.13 -14.00
C ALA A 80 -2.27 -1.06 -13.03
N SER A 81 -1.35 -1.07 -12.06
CA SER A 81 -1.29 -2.11 -11.03
C SER A 81 -2.56 -2.13 -10.16
N GLU A 82 -3.02 -0.96 -9.71
CA GLU A 82 -4.23 -0.82 -8.90
C GLU A 82 -5.47 -1.29 -9.66
N LYS A 83 -5.62 -0.90 -10.93
CA LYS A 83 -6.71 -1.37 -11.79
C LYS A 83 -6.68 -2.89 -11.97
N LYS A 84 -5.50 -3.47 -12.18
CA LYS A 84 -5.32 -4.92 -12.31
C LYS A 84 -5.72 -5.64 -11.03
N ASN A 85 -5.23 -5.20 -9.87
CA ASN A 85 -5.57 -5.79 -8.58
C ASN A 85 -7.08 -5.71 -8.30
N ASN A 86 -7.71 -4.57 -8.56
CA ASN A 86 -9.15 -4.41 -8.42
C ASN A 86 -9.94 -5.35 -9.35
N SER A 87 -9.51 -5.50 -10.60
CA SER A 87 -10.13 -6.45 -11.54
C SER A 87 -10.08 -7.86 -11.00
N ILE A 88 -8.91 -8.32 -10.54
CA ILE A 88 -8.73 -9.66 -9.96
C ILE A 88 -9.63 -9.87 -8.75
N VAL A 89 -9.73 -8.88 -7.86
CA VAL A 89 -10.62 -8.96 -6.68
C VAL A 89 -12.09 -9.04 -7.10
N CYS A 90 -12.52 -8.23 -8.07
CA CYS A 90 -13.87 -8.30 -8.61
C CYS A 90 -14.18 -9.66 -9.25
N ASP A 91 -13.24 -10.21 -10.03
CA ASP A 91 -13.38 -11.50 -10.69
C ASP A 91 -13.50 -12.64 -9.66
N ILE A 92 -12.67 -12.63 -8.61
CA ILE A 92 -12.75 -13.60 -7.51
C ILE A 92 -14.08 -13.48 -6.77
N GLN A 93 -14.50 -12.26 -6.43
CA GLN A 93 -15.79 -12.03 -5.76
C GLN A 93 -16.96 -12.54 -6.60
N GLN A 94 -16.93 -12.30 -7.91
CA GLN A 94 -17.95 -12.76 -8.84
C GLN A 94 -17.96 -14.30 -8.92
N ALA A 95 -16.79 -14.93 -9.07
CA ALA A 95 -16.67 -16.39 -9.09
C ALA A 95 -17.22 -17.05 -7.81
N ILE A 96 -16.96 -16.46 -6.64
CA ILE A 96 -17.51 -16.95 -5.35
C ILE A 96 -19.04 -16.83 -5.31
N ARG A 97 -19.60 -15.72 -5.83
CA ARG A 97 -21.05 -15.51 -5.91
C ARG A 97 -21.72 -16.50 -6.87
N ASP A 98 -21.12 -16.70 -8.04
CA ASP A 98 -21.65 -17.57 -9.09
C ASP A 98 -21.58 -19.05 -8.70
N ALA A 99 -20.63 -19.43 -7.85
CA ALA A 99 -20.52 -20.78 -7.31
C ALA A 99 -21.69 -21.21 -6.40
N GLN A 100 -22.58 -20.29 -6.00
CA GLN A 100 -23.78 -20.55 -5.17
C GLN A 100 -23.52 -21.53 -4.02
N LEU A 101 -22.45 -21.28 -3.26
CA LEU A 101 -22.01 -22.20 -2.21
C LEU A 101 -23.08 -22.40 -1.13
N GLU A 102 -23.20 -23.65 -0.66
CA GLU A 102 -23.99 -23.98 0.53
C GLU A 102 -23.43 -23.32 1.78
N GLU A 103 -24.26 -23.15 2.81
CA GLU A 103 -23.90 -22.43 4.04
C GLU A 103 -22.73 -23.08 4.81
N SER A 104 -22.63 -24.42 4.75
CA SER A 104 -21.49 -25.17 5.28
C SER A 104 -20.17 -24.77 4.60
N ARG A 105 -20.15 -24.77 3.27
CA ARG A 105 -18.98 -24.42 2.46
C ARG A 105 -18.61 -22.95 2.56
N LYS A 106 -19.60 -22.05 2.65
CA LYS A 106 -19.36 -20.62 2.91
C LYS A 106 -18.61 -20.41 4.23
N ARG A 107 -19.01 -21.14 5.27
CA ARG A 107 -18.35 -21.09 6.58
C ARG A 107 -16.94 -21.64 6.52
N GLU A 108 -16.72 -22.78 5.85
CA GLU A 108 -15.39 -23.35 5.64
C GLU A 108 -14.47 -22.38 4.89
N LEU A 109 -14.96 -21.75 3.81
CA LEU A 109 -14.24 -20.73 3.06
C LEU A 109 -13.89 -19.52 3.95
N ALA A 110 -14.84 -19.02 4.73
CA ALA A 110 -14.61 -17.92 5.65
C ALA A 110 -13.54 -18.27 6.71
N CYS A 111 -13.58 -19.48 7.28
CA CYS A 111 -12.56 -19.95 8.22
C CYS A 111 -11.18 -20.03 7.55
N ALA A 112 -11.09 -20.60 6.35
CA ALA A 112 -9.84 -20.68 5.60
C ALA A 112 -9.27 -19.27 5.30
N LEU A 113 -10.11 -18.33 4.88
CA LEU A 113 -9.71 -16.94 4.65
C LEU A 113 -9.19 -16.28 5.94
N HIS A 114 -9.83 -16.49 7.08
CA HIS A 114 -9.36 -15.95 8.36
C HIS A 114 -7.98 -16.49 8.76
N VAL A 115 -7.75 -17.79 8.58
CA VAL A 115 -6.44 -18.41 8.88
C VAL A 115 -5.36 -17.83 7.98
N HIS A 116 -5.59 -17.80 6.66
CA HIS A 116 -4.62 -17.25 5.72
C HIS A 116 -4.38 -15.75 5.93
N PHE A 117 -5.41 -14.98 6.28
CA PHE A 117 -5.26 -13.57 6.61
C PHE A 117 -4.39 -13.38 7.86
N LYS A 118 -4.60 -14.19 8.88
CA LYS A 118 -3.78 -14.18 10.10
C LYS A 118 -2.31 -14.50 9.78
N ASP A 119 -2.05 -15.55 9.00
CA ASP A 119 -0.69 -15.93 8.58
C ASP A 119 -0.01 -14.80 7.79
N TRP A 120 -0.77 -14.15 6.90
CA TRP A 120 -0.29 -12.98 6.16
C TRP A 120 0.04 -11.80 7.08
N LEU A 121 -0.76 -11.54 8.12
CA LEU A 121 -0.45 -10.50 9.11
C LEU A 121 0.84 -10.79 9.89
N TYR A 122 1.11 -12.05 10.21
CA TYR A 122 2.39 -12.45 10.81
C TYR A 122 3.56 -12.23 9.85
N ALA A 123 3.44 -12.70 8.60
CA ALA A 123 4.51 -12.62 7.61
C ALA A 123 4.83 -11.18 7.18
N SER A 124 3.82 -10.31 7.12
CA SER A 124 3.97 -8.90 6.69
C SER A 124 4.40 -7.95 7.82
N GLY A 125 4.56 -8.44 9.05
CA GLY A 125 4.92 -7.60 10.21
C GLY A 125 3.76 -6.75 10.76
N ASN A 126 2.53 -6.98 10.29
CA ASN A 126 1.31 -6.28 10.74
C ASN A 126 0.65 -6.92 11.96
N ILE A 127 1.40 -7.68 12.76
CA ILE A 127 0.91 -8.48 13.90
C ILE A 127 0.04 -7.70 14.90
N ARG A 128 0.28 -6.38 15.08
CA ARG A 128 -0.52 -5.54 15.99
C ARG A 128 -1.99 -5.45 15.58
N GLN A 129 -2.32 -5.65 14.30
CA GLN A 129 -3.71 -5.65 13.83
C GLN A 129 -4.51 -6.86 14.33
N LEU A 130 -3.83 -7.93 14.77
CA LEU A 130 -4.51 -9.10 15.36
C LEU A 130 -5.24 -8.75 16.66
N TYR A 131 -4.75 -7.79 17.44
CA TYR A 131 -5.42 -7.36 18.67
C TYR A 131 -6.80 -6.73 18.39
N CYS A 132 -6.96 -6.12 17.22
CA CYS A 132 -8.24 -5.57 16.78
C CYS A 132 -9.23 -6.65 16.32
N LEU A 133 -8.75 -7.86 15.99
CA LEU A 133 -9.58 -9.00 15.58
C LEU A 133 -10.01 -9.89 16.76
N GLN A 134 -9.38 -9.74 17.93
CA GLN A 134 -9.68 -10.53 19.13
C GLN A 134 -10.88 -9.99 19.92
N GLY A 135 -11.50 -8.89 19.47
CA GLY A 135 -12.56 -8.17 20.17
C GLY A 135 -14.00 -8.54 19.78
N ASP A 136 -14.21 -9.54 18.91
CA ASP A 136 -15.54 -10.07 18.54
C ASP A 136 -15.80 -11.43 19.18
#